data_AF-A0A3C1WTN5-F1
#
_entry.id   AF-A0A3C1WTN5-F1
#
_cell.length_a   1.000
_cell.length_b   1.000
_cell.length_c   1.000
_cell.angle_alpha   90.00
_cell.angle_beta   90.00
_cell.angle_gamma   90.00
#
_symmetry.space_group_name_H-M   'P 1'
#
loop_
_entity.id
_entity.type
_entity.pdbx_description
1 polymer ?
#
loop_
_entity_poly.entity_id
_entity_poly.type
_entity_poly.pdbx_seq_one_letter_code
_entity_poly.pdbx_strand_id
1 'polypeptide(L)' 'MAKMGRPKKDETKNNFIGIRLSDECHARLMQYASEHKLTITQVVQRALELLFQSS' A
#
# COMPACT_ATOMS: atom_id res chain seq x y z
N MET A 1 -35.67 -8.77 15.02
CA MET A 1 -34.25 -8.77 15.45
C MET A 1 -33.40 -8.35 14.28
N ALA A 2 -32.86 -7.13 14.28
CA ALA A 2 -32.08 -6.61 13.17
C ALA A 2 -30.77 -7.41 13.06
N LYS A 3 -30.51 -7.98 11.88
CA LYS A 3 -29.23 -8.63 11.57
C LYS A 3 -28.16 -7.55 11.64
N MET A 4 -27.43 -7.48 12.74
CA MET A 4 -26.22 -6.65 12.85
C MET A 4 -25.27 -7.10 11.74
N GLY A 5 -25.19 -6.30 10.67
CA GLY A 5 -24.18 -6.44 9.64
C GLY A 5 -22.77 -6.25 10.23
N ARG A 6 -21.74 -6.53 9.42
CA ARG A 6 -20.33 -6.43 9.83
C ARG A 6 -20.09 -5.17 10.66
N PRO A 7 -19.45 -5.27 11.85
CA PRO A 7 -19.12 -4.11 12.65
C PRO A 7 -18.30 -3.14 11.80
N LYS A 8 -18.72 -1.87 11.80
CA LYS A 8 -18.07 -0.80 11.06
C LYS A 8 -16.68 -0.64 11.67
N LYS A 9 -15.66 -1.17 11.00
CA LYS A 9 -14.26 -0.95 11.37
C LYS A 9 -14.00 0.54 11.06
N ASP A 10 -13.83 1.35 12.10
CA ASP A 10 -13.66 2.80 12.01
C ASP A 10 -12.46 3.24 11.16
N GLU A 11 -11.46 2.37 10.98
CA GLU A 11 -10.37 2.59 10.04
C GLU A 11 -10.77 2.20 8.62
N THR A 12 -11.70 2.95 8.05
CA THR A 12 -11.89 2.88 6.60
C THR A 12 -10.66 3.53 5.99
N LYS A 13 -9.68 2.74 5.52
CA LYS A 13 -8.63 3.21 4.62
C LYS A 13 -9.31 3.64 3.31
N ASN A 14 -9.94 4.81 3.36
CA ASN A 14 -10.87 5.31 2.34
C ASN A 14 -10.13 5.98 1.18
N ASN A 15 -8.82 6.17 1.34
CA ASN A 15 -7.98 6.87 0.38
C ASN A 15 -7.25 5.82 -0.46
N PHE A 16 -7.59 5.77 -1.75
CA PHE A 16 -6.93 4.94 -2.75
C PHE A 16 -6.14 5.82 -3.71
N ILE A 17 -4.91 5.42 -4.03
CA ILE A 17 -4.07 6.09 -5.03
C ILE A 17 -3.73 5.05 -6.10
N GLY A 18 -4.20 5.29 -7.32
CA GLY A 18 -3.79 4.53 -8.50
C GLY A 18 -2.61 5.22 -9.17
N ILE A 19 -1.45 4.56 -9.23
CA ILE A 19 -0.24 5.10 -9.85
C ILE A 19 0.08 4.29 -11.10
N ARG A 20 0.31 4.97 -12.22
CA ARG A 20 0.88 4.35 -13.42
C ARG A 20 2.40 4.39 -13.32
N LEU A 21 3.02 3.22 -13.49
CA LEU A 21 4.47 3.06 -13.45
C LEU A 21 4.95 2.67 -14.84
N SER A 22 6.14 3.15 -15.21
CA SER A 22 6.89 2.60 -16.34
C SER A 22 7.31 1.16 -16.05
N ASP A 23 7.54 0.35 -17.09
CA ASP A 23 7.92 -1.06 -16.95
C ASP A 23 9.17 -1.25 -16.07
N GLU A 24 10.17 -0.38 -16.20
CA GLU A 24 11.39 -0.42 -15.39
C GLU A 24 11.09 -0.21 -13.89
N CYS A 25 10.27 0.79 -13.55
CA CYS A 25 9.89 1.05 -12.16
C CYS A 25 9.09 -0.11 -11.57
N HIS A 26 8.17 -0.70 -12.35
CA HIS A 26 7.41 -1.86 -11.91
C HIS A 26 8.32 -3.07 -11.66
N ALA A 27 9.26 -3.36 -12.56
CA ALA A 27 10.21 -4.45 -12.41
C ALA A 27 11.10 -4.28 -11.16
N ARG A 28 11.66 -3.09 -10.94
CA ARG A 28 12.46 -2.79 -9.74
C ARG A 28 11.65 -2.94 -8.46
N LEU A 29 10.40 -2.45 -8.46
CA LEU A 29 9.52 -2.54 -7.31
C LEU A 29 9.14 -3.99 -7.00
N MET A 30 8.89 -4.80 -8.03
CA MET A 30 8.58 -6.23 -7.90
C MET A 30 9.79 -7.05 -7.40
N GLN A 31 11.00 -6.71 -7.87
CA GLN A 31 12.23 -7.32 -7.39
C GLN A 31 12.46 -7.01 -5.90
N TYR A 32 12.32 -5.74 -5.51
CA TYR A 32 12.47 -5.32 -4.12
C TYR A 32 11.43 -5.98 -3.20
N ALA A 33 10.17 -6.04 -3.65
CA ALA A 33 9.10 -6.73 -2.93
C ALA A 33 9.43 -8.22 -2.72
N SER A 34 9.95 -8.89 -3.75
CA SER A 34 10.33 -10.31 -3.68
C SER A 34 11.51 -10.55 -2.74
N GLU A 35 12.55 -9.72 -2.82
CA GLU A 35 13.75 -9.82 -1.98
C GLU A 35 13.42 -9.65 -0.48
N HIS A 36 12.55 -8.70 -0.16
CA HIS A 36 12.19 -8.37 1.21
C HIS A 36 10.94 -9.11 1.73
N LYS A 37 10.33 -9.99 0.92
CA LYS A 37 9.05 -10.67 1.22
C LYS A 37 7.92 -9.70 1.61
N LEU A 38 7.89 -8.54 0.97
CA LEU A 38 6.86 -7.51 1.16
C LEU A 38 5.86 -7.54 0.00
N THR A 39 4.64 -7.09 0.23
CA THR A 39 3.72 -6.82 -0.88
C THR A 39 4.06 -5.48 -1.54
N ILE A 40 3.71 -5.33 -2.82
CA ILE A 40 3.85 -4.06 -3.56
C ILE A 40 3.30 -2.88 -2.75
N THR A 41 2.13 -3.04 -2.14
CA THR A 41 1.50 -2.02 -1.30
C THR A 41 2.35 -1.66 -0.08
N GLN A 42 2.97 -2.64 0.59
CA GLN A 42 3.84 -2.37 1.74
C GLN A 42 5.12 -1.64 1.33
N VAL A 43 5.70 -2.00 0.17
CA VAL A 43 6.87 -1.30 -0.38
C VAL A 43 6.54 0.17 -0.66
N VAL A 44 5.39 0.44 -1.30
CA VAL A 44 4.94 1.81 -1.58
C VAL A 44 4.64 2.59 -0.30
N GLN A 45 3.99 1.97 0.69
CA GLN A 45 3.74 2.60 1.99
C GLN A 45 5.05 3.00 2.66
N ARG A 46 6.02 2.09 2.72
CA ARG A 46 7.33 2.36 3.30
C ARG A 46 8.10 3.44 2.55
N ALA A 47 8.02 3.46 1.22
CA ALA A 47 8.64 4.51 0.41
C ALA A 47 8.07 5.90 0.74
N LEU A 48 6.75 6.00 0.93
CA LEU A 48 6.09 7.23 1.35
C LEU A 48 6.48 7.64 2.78
N GLU A 49 6.52 6.69 3.72
CA GLU A 49 6.97 6.94 5.09
C GLU A 49 8.40 7.47 5.13
N LEU A 50 9.31 6.88 4.36
CA LEU A 50 10.71 7.35 4.26
C LEU A 50 10.80 8.76 3.65
N LEU A 51 9.97 9.05 2.65
CA LEU A 51 9.93 10.36 2.01
C LEU A 51 9.46 11.44 2.99
N PHE A 52 8.42 11.16 3.76
CA PHE A 52 7.87 12.10 4.75
C PHE A 52 8.68 12.17 6.05
N GLN A 53 9.45 11.14 6.42
CA GLN A 53 10.41 11.20 7.54
C GLN A 53 11.63 12.06 7.25
N SER A 54 11.93 12.28 5.97
CA SER A 54 13.08 13.09 5.52
C SER A 54 12.72 14.57 5.32
N SER A 55 11.57 15.04 5.82
CA SER A 55 11.09 16.43 5.76
C SER A 55 10.91 17.03 7.14
#